data_AF-A0A9R1XFJ9-F1
#
_entry.id   AF-A0A9R1XFJ9-F1
#
_cell.length_a   1.000
_cell.length_b   1.000
_cell.length_c   1.000
_cell.angle_alpha   90.00
_cell.angle_beta   90.00
_cell.angle_gamma   90.00
#
_symmetry.space_group_name_H-M   'P 1'
#
loop_
_entity.id
_entity.type
_entity.pdbx_description
1 polymer ?
#
loop_
_entity_poly.entity_id
_entity_poly.type
_entity_poly.pdbx_seq_one_letter_code
_entity_poly.pdbx_strand_id
1 'polypeptide(L)'
;MEHIETRFIKIQAEKSPFLAEKLKIVVLLTIALIKNAKVEDYVAGFDELGGSDDFSTEEPEERLGKGEVIFFEGESSLKPSKKPQTRNVRHGSKSNDDSDSE
;
A
#
# COMPACT_ATOMS: atom_id res chain seq x y z
N MET A 1 -6.59 22.17 -6.11
CA MET A 1 -5.43 21.26 -6.16
C MET A 1 -4.85 21.29 -4.76
N GLU A 2 -5.39 20.45 -3.88
CA GLU A 2 -5.17 20.54 -2.42
C GLU A 2 -3.83 19.92 -1.99
N HIS A 3 -3.24 19.05 -2.83
CA HIS A 3 -1.92 18.45 -2.62
C HIS A 3 -0.94 18.88 -3.71
N ILE A 4 -0.12 19.90 -3.43
CA ILE A 4 0.88 20.44 -4.37
C ILE A 4 2.22 19.71 -4.29
N GLU A 5 2.48 19.07 -3.15
CA GLU A 5 3.63 18.22 -2.86
C GLU A 5 3.62 16.92 -3.69
N THR A 6 2.45 16.52 -4.17
CA THR A 6 2.21 15.23 -4.84
C THR A 6 1.87 15.43 -6.30
N ARG A 7 2.53 14.66 -7.17
CA ARG A 7 2.22 14.64 -8.60
C ARG A 7 1.24 13.54 -8.93
N PHE A 8 0.03 13.93 -9.34
CA PHE A 8 -0.96 13.01 -9.86
C PHE A 8 -0.78 12.86 -11.37
N ILE A 9 -0.60 11.61 -11.82
CA ILE A 9 -0.41 11.28 -13.24
C ILE A 9 -1.45 10.24 -13.62
N LYS A 10 -2.22 10.53 -14.67
CA LYS A 10 -3.15 9.58 -15.27
C LYS A 10 -2.48 8.89 -16.45
N ILE A 11 -2.51 7.57 -16.46
CA ILE A 11 -2.04 6.75 -17.58
C ILE A 11 -3.20 5.90 -18.10
N GLN A 12 -3.24 5.69 -19.41
CA GLN A 12 -4.16 4.71 -20.00
C GLN A 12 -3.39 3.39 -20.15
N ALA A 13 -3.62 2.46 -19.22
CA ALA A 13 -2.89 1.18 -19.14
C ALA A 13 -2.91 0.41 -20.48
N GLU A 14 -4.05 0.37 -21.16
CA GLU A 14 -4.23 -0.31 -22.45
C GLU A 14 -3.35 0.25 -23.58
N LYS A 15 -3.05 1.55 -23.53
CA LYS A 15 -2.19 2.22 -24.51
C LYS A 15 -0.73 2.27 -24.08
N SER A 16 -0.41 1.78 -22.89
CA SER A 16 0.92 1.85 -22.28
C SER A 16 1.34 0.50 -21.68
N PRO A 17 1.44 -0.56 -22.51
CA PRO A 17 1.69 -1.92 -22.04
C PRO A 17 3.01 -2.03 -21.26
N PHE A 18 4.05 -1.32 -21.67
CA PHE A 18 5.33 -1.30 -20.95
C PHE A 18 5.19 -0.84 -19.50
N LEU A 19 4.44 0.25 -19.27
CA LEU A 19 4.25 0.79 -17.93
C LEU A 19 3.30 -0.08 -17.11
N ALA A 20 2.24 -0.61 -17.75
CA ALA A 20 1.32 -1.54 -17.11
C ALA A 20 2.02 -2.80 -16.61
N GLU A 21 2.92 -3.39 -17.40
CA GLU A 21 3.71 -4.56 -17.00
C GLU A 21 4.72 -4.21 -15.89
N LYS A 22 5.46 -3.11 -16.04
CA LYS A 22 6.47 -2.68 -15.05
C LYS A 22 5.88 -2.32 -13.70
N LEU A 23 4.72 -1.67 -13.69
CA LEU A 23 3.96 -1.36 -12.49
C LEU A 23 3.05 -2.51 -12.04
N LYS A 24 3.05 -3.67 -12.73
CA LYS A 24 2.25 -4.85 -12.40
C LYS A 24 0.76 -4.53 -12.23
N ILE A 25 0.20 -3.75 -13.15
CA ILE A 25 -1.22 -3.40 -13.15
C ILE A 25 -2.02 -4.64 -13.60
N VAL A 26 -2.65 -5.33 -12.64
CA VAL A 26 -3.47 -6.53 -12.89
C VAL A 26 -4.96 -6.18 -12.97
N VAL A 27 -5.39 -5.15 -12.24
CA VAL A 27 -6.78 -4.67 -12.19
C VAL A 27 -6.81 -3.25 -12.74
N LEU A 28 -7.80 -2.95 -13.60
CA LEU A 28 -8.02 -1.57 -14.01
C LEU A 28 -8.40 -0.73 -12.79
N LEU A 29 -8.26 0.59 -12.88
CA LEU A 29 -8.35 1.50 -11.72
C LEU A 29 -7.40 1.17 -10.55
N THR A 30 -6.14 0.86 -10.87
CA THR A 30 -5.03 0.79 -9.91
C THR A 30 -4.39 2.18 -9.72
N ILE A 31 -4.19 2.59 -8.47
CA ILE A 31 -3.39 3.76 -8.08
C ILE A 31 -2.08 3.26 -7.48
N ALA A 32 -0.94 3.60 -8.11
CA ALA A 32 0.38 3.24 -7.59
C ALA A 32 0.94 4.40 -6.74
N LEU A 33 1.34 4.10 -5.51
CA LEU A 33 1.92 5.07 -4.58
C LEU A 33 3.44 5.04 -4.72
N ILE A 34 4.00 6.10 -5.29
CA ILE A 34 5.42 6.18 -5.63
C ILE A 34 6.10 7.26 -4.79
N LYS A 35 7.12 6.86 -4.05
CA LYS A 35 7.96 7.74 -3.23
C LYS A 35 9.43 7.42 -3.50
N ASN A 36 10.27 8.44 -3.68
CA ASN A 36 11.71 8.26 -3.96
C ASN A 36 11.99 7.30 -5.14
N ALA A 37 11.23 7.42 -6.23
CA ALA A 37 11.32 6.57 -7.44
C ALA A 37 11.07 5.07 -7.20
N LYS A 38 10.45 4.71 -6.09
CA LYS A 38 10.06 3.34 -5.75
C LYS A 38 8.56 3.27 -5.49
N VAL A 39 7.94 2.18 -5.94
CA VAL A 39 6.55 1.89 -5.57
C VAL A 39 6.55 1.37 -4.14
N GLU A 40 5.87 2.10 -3.25
CA GLU A 40 5.71 1.70 -1.85
C GLU A 40 4.45 0.87 -1.65
N ASP A 41 3.38 1.21 -2.36
CA ASP A 41 2.08 0.55 -2.22
C ASP A 41 1.20 0.71 -3.47
N TYR A 42 0.12 -0.06 -3.52
CA TYR A 42 -0.93 0.04 -4.53
C TYR A 42 -2.30 0.09 -3.87
N VAL A 43 -3.18 0.91 -4.42
CA VAL A 43 -4.62 0.82 -4.20
C VAL A 43 -5.19 0.17 -5.45
N ALA A 44 -5.63 -1.08 -5.32
CA ALA A 44 -6.20 -1.84 -6.42
C ALA A 44 -7.72 -1.90 -6.26
N GLY A 45 -8.46 -1.42 -7.27
CA GLY A 45 -9.91 -1.44 -7.16
C GLY A 45 -10.49 -0.22 -6.44
N PHE A 46 -11.79 -0.27 -6.22
CA PHE A 46 -12.51 0.62 -5.30
C PHE A 46 -12.68 0.02 -3.91
N ASP A 47 -12.29 -1.24 -3.70
CA ASP A 47 -12.52 -1.96 -2.44
C ASP A 47 -11.88 -1.26 -1.23
N GLU A 48 -10.76 -0.57 -1.44
CA GLU A 48 -10.07 0.21 -0.42
C GLU A 48 -10.59 1.66 -0.28
N LEU A 49 -11.52 2.06 -1.14
CA LEU A 49 -12.18 3.37 -1.22
C LEU A 49 -13.71 3.21 -1.09
N GLY A 50 -14.15 2.37 -0.14
CA GLY A 50 -15.58 2.19 0.13
C GLY A 50 -16.32 1.20 -0.78
N GLY A 51 -15.65 0.56 -1.75
CA GLY A 51 -16.22 -0.49 -2.61
C GLY A 51 -17.23 0.02 -3.66
N SER A 52 -17.33 1.33 -3.82
CA SER A 52 -18.22 2.03 -4.75
C SER A 52 -17.42 3.02 -5.59
N ASP A 53 -17.89 3.37 -6.78
CA ASP A 53 -17.33 4.46 -7.59
C ASP A 53 -17.77 5.84 -7.06
N ASP A 54 -18.84 5.89 -6.26
CA ASP A 54 -19.33 7.11 -5.58
C ASP A 54 -18.66 7.28 -4.21
N PHE A 55 -17.35 7.53 -4.19
CA PHE A 55 -16.60 7.90 -2.97
C PHE A 55 -16.39 9.42 -2.89
N SER A 56 -16.38 9.95 -1.67
CA SER A 56 -15.98 11.35 -1.42
C SER A 56 -14.47 11.51 -1.56
N THR A 57 -13.98 12.73 -1.76
CA THR A 57 -12.53 13.00 -1.82
C THR A 57 -11.80 12.65 -0.50
N GLU A 58 -12.52 12.59 0.61
CA GLU A 58 -11.95 12.29 1.94
C GLU A 58 -11.39 10.86 2.03
N GLU A 59 -12.04 9.87 1.40
CA GLU A 59 -11.61 8.47 1.43
C GLU A 59 -10.25 8.22 0.74
N PRO A 60 -10.01 8.67 -0.50
CA PRO A 60 -8.70 8.55 -1.14
C PRO A 60 -7.67 9.43 -0.44
N GLU A 61 -8.03 10.59 0.11
CA GLU A 61 -7.11 11.40 0.91
C GLU A 61 -6.60 10.64 2.14
N GLU A 62 -7.50 10.01 2.90
CA GLU A 62 -7.08 9.19 4.04
C GLU A 62 -6.17 8.03 3.60
N ARG A 63 -6.53 7.34 2.50
CA ARG A 63 -5.77 6.19 1.99
C ARG A 63 -4.39 6.57 1.47
N LEU A 64 -4.29 7.69 0.75
CA LEU A 64 -3.03 8.24 0.23
C LEU A 64 -2.18 8.83 1.36
N GLY A 65 -2.81 9.45 2.36
CA GLY A 65 -2.16 9.95 3.56
C GLY A 65 -1.50 8.83 4.37
N LYS A 66 -2.18 7.69 4.53
CA LYS A 66 -1.60 6.48 5.14
C LYS A 66 -0.37 5.96 4.39
N GLY A 67 -0.32 6.15 3.07
CA GLY A 67 0.84 5.81 2.24
C GLY A 67 1.95 6.87 2.24
N GLU A 68 1.78 7.97 2.99
CA GLU A 68 2.70 9.10 3.09
C GLU A 68 3.09 9.70 1.71
N VAL A 69 2.18 9.63 0.73
CA VAL A 69 2.37 10.23 -0.60
C VAL A 69 1.71 11.60 -0.73
N ILE A 70 0.85 11.98 0.20
CA ILE A 70 0.27 13.32 0.38
C ILE A 70 0.42 13.75 1.84
N PHE A 71 0.30 15.04 2.12
CA PHE A 71 0.09 15.55 3.47
C PHE A 71 -1.40 15.51 3.81
N PHE A 72 -1.74 14.76 4.86
CA PHE A 72 -3.09 14.70 5.38
C PHE A 72 -3.18 15.50 6.68
N GLU A 73 -4.00 16.54 6.70
CA GLU A 73 -4.15 17.46 7.84
C GLU A 73 -5.24 16.97 8.84
N GLY A 74 -5.81 15.79 8.62
CA GLY A 74 -6.68 15.11 9.59
C GLY A 74 -5.87 14.53 10.75
N GLU A 75 -6.32 14.82 11.97
CA GLU A 75 -5.65 14.56 13.24
C GLU A 75 -5.09 13.13 13.39
N SER A 76 -3.83 12.89 13.03
CA SER A 76 -2.86 12.17 13.84
C SER A 76 -1.56 11.95 13.08
N SER A 77 -0.49 12.54 13.60
CA SER A 77 0.88 12.10 13.37
C SER A 77 1.03 10.61 13.69
N LEU A 78 0.88 9.73 12.70
CA LEU A 78 1.39 8.37 12.81
C LEU A 78 2.88 8.40 12.47
N LYS A 79 3.64 8.38 13.56
CA LYS A 79 5.10 8.43 13.66
C LYS A 79 5.79 7.49 12.66
N PRO A 80 6.98 7.86 12.14
CA PRO A 80 7.73 6.99 11.23
C PRO A 80 8.08 5.68 11.92
N SER A 81 7.57 4.56 11.41
CA SER A 81 7.99 3.23 11.85
C SER A 81 9.42 2.98 11.39
N LYS A 82 10.38 3.26 12.28
CA LYS A 82 11.77 2.81 12.11
C LYS A 82 11.75 1.28 12.01
N LYS A 83 11.96 0.70 10.83
CA LYS A 83 12.22 -0.74 10.68
C LYS A 83 13.50 -1.11 11.44
N PRO A 84 13.46 -1.96 12.48
CA PRO A 84 14.69 -2.50 13.06
C PRO A 84 15.19 -3.64 12.17
N GLN A 85 16.48 -3.58 11.86
CA GLN A 85 17.22 -4.58 11.12
C GLN A 85 17.31 -5.93 11.88
N THR A 86 17.12 -7.03 11.13
CA THR A 86 17.75 -8.36 11.21
C THR A 86 17.75 -9.16 12.53
N ARG A 87 17.30 -10.42 12.47
CA ARG A 87 18.05 -11.59 12.99
C ARG A 87 17.49 -12.91 12.45
N ASN A 88 18.31 -13.64 11.70
CA ASN A 88 18.09 -15.04 11.37
C ASN A 88 18.33 -15.91 12.61
N VAL A 89 17.42 -16.85 12.92
CA VAL A 89 17.74 -18.04 13.72
C VAL A 89 17.01 -19.25 13.12
N ARG A 90 17.80 -20.18 12.57
CA ARG A 90 17.36 -21.51 12.16
C ARG A 90 17.30 -22.39 13.41
N HIS A 91 16.12 -22.95 13.71
CA HIS A 91 15.97 -24.16 14.53
C HIS A 91 14.72 -24.87 13.96
N GLY A 92 14.79 -26.05 13.36
CA GLY A 92 15.44 -27.26 13.82
C GLY A 92 14.33 -28.20 14.31
N SER A 93 13.83 -29.06 13.41
CA SER A 93 12.73 -30.01 13.63
C SER A 93 13.04 -31.11 14.66
N LYS A 94 11.97 -31.72 15.21
CA LYS A 94 11.85 -32.91 16.11
C LYS A 94 11.60 -32.55 17.58
N SER A 95 10.69 -33.17 18.35
CA SER A 95 9.95 -34.44 18.23
C SER A 95 8.77 -34.47 19.22
N ASN A 96 7.77 -35.31 18.93
CA ASN A 96 6.61 -35.67 19.76
C ASN A 96 7.00 -36.15 21.17
N ASP A 97 6.15 -35.84 22.16
CA ASP A 97 5.92 -36.71 23.33
C ASP A 97 4.49 -36.45 23.84
N ASP A 98 3.59 -37.38 23.55
CA ASP A 98 2.32 -37.60 24.22
C ASP A 98 2.60 -38.30 25.56
N SER A 99 2.09 -37.79 26.68
CA SER A 99 1.76 -38.62 27.85
C SER A 99 0.82 -37.92 28.83
N ASP A 100 -0.26 -38.66 29.08
CA ASP A 100 -1.44 -38.43 29.93
C ASP A 100 -1.16 -38.74 31.42
N SER A 101 -2.09 -38.37 32.32
CA SER A 101 -2.22 -38.62 33.79
C SER A 101 -1.96 -37.37 34.66
N GLU A 102 -2.83 -36.88 35.56
CA GLU A 102 -4.11 -37.33 36.17
C GLU A 102 -5.13 -36.16 36.27
#